data_AF-A0A7S4BHM7-F1
#
_entry.id   AF-A0A7S4BHM7-F1
#
_cell.length_a   1.000
_cell.length_b   1.000
_cell.length_c   1.000
_cell.angle_alpha   90.00
_cell.angle_beta   90.00
_cell.angle_gamma   90.00
#
_symmetry.space_group_name_H-M   'P 1'
#
loop_
_entity.id
_entity.type
_entity.pdbx_description
1 polymer ?
#
loop_
_entity_poly.entity_id
_entity_poly.type
_entity_poly.pdbx_seq_one_letter_code
_entity_poly.pdbx_strand_id
1 'polypeptide(L)'
;MVEKRGAWAPGLSGGCPKHKTWPNNPQYALVPEAGGTFSIELTQQAAASGSPLLPIGILVLHGKVGELAGSRDAAIATAMIVSKSKYKSSTSQKISVDLRPAAAGDCYVIIPSTFDPEQHGDFVLKVECPQDPGFALDALNSTSGVASDAHIASASAIGVHGASTHPQPARGEPAAASSLPASKFPPRGGQGNAVIDAALLKLKQQRTENSEARFEDDEFVCKASNPRVLYFSGQPSANASRKVDNWTRLEQLSGTGTATSQIVMRDGLSDSYLLAAIGMVMTRPELLAHLHAFGEAGTGLHAVRLFKDGEWRIVVVDDLIPCHGKKQPAFSSNAEPSDGPVLVIQKALAKLYGCYEHLNVGRVGAALEDLTGGVSDKIYLRDDIVGANGVNKQPHLQAIEEIRSGHMWARLQRLVSEGHLLGATYTPQHSREGEAAAMQA
;
A
#
# COMPACT_ATOMS: atom_id res chain seq x y z
N MET A 1 -2.39 -22.99 -25.97
CA MET A 1 -2.85 -21.68 -25.46
C MET A 1 -4.37 -21.63 -25.61
N VAL A 2 -5.08 -21.22 -24.56
CA VAL A 2 -6.54 -21.02 -24.56
C VAL A 2 -6.83 -19.60 -24.10
N GLU A 3 -7.75 -18.91 -24.79
CA GLU A 3 -8.22 -17.56 -24.46
C GLU A 3 -9.70 -17.61 -24.06
N LYS A 4 -10.07 -16.91 -22.99
CA LYS A 4 -11.45 -16.70 -22.56
C LYS A 4 -11.69 -15.21 -22.36
N ARG A 5 -12.83 -14.73 -22.86
CA ARG A 5 -13.32 -13.37 -22.62
C ARG A 5 -14.30 -13.41 -21.46
N GLY A 6 -14.29 -12.37 -20.64
CA GLY A 6 -15.20 -12.21 -19.52
C GLY A 6 -15.38 -10.75 -19.16
N ALA A 7 -16.25 -10.49 -18.20
CA ALA A 7 -16.50 -9.15 -17.67
C ALA A 7 -16.69 -9.22 -16.16
N TRP A 8 -16.20 -8.20 -15.46
CA TRP A 8 -16.69 -7.84 -14.15
C TRP A 8 -17.98 -7.06 -14.35
N ALA A 9 -19.10 -7.75 -14.33
CA ALA A 9 -20.43 -7.17 -14.46
C ALA A 9 -21.09 -7.05 -13.07
N PRO A 10 -22.21 -6.32 -12.93
CA PRO A 10 -22.97 -6.32 -11.67
C PRO A 10 -23.26 -7.74 -11.18
N GLY A 11 -22.94 -8.02 -9.92
CA GLY A 11 -23.06 -9.37 -9.34
C GLY A 11 -21.92 -10.34 -9.70
N LEU A 12 -20.98 -9.93 -10.55
CA LEU A 12 -19.75 -10.64 -10.93
C LEU A 12 -18.46 -9.86 -10.58
N SER A 13 -18.59 -8.74 -9.85
CA SER A 13 -17.50 -7.86 -9.44
C SER A 13 -17.27 -7.97 -7.93
N GLY A 14 -16.66 -9.07 -7.49
CA GLY A 14 -16.57 -9.41 -6.08
C GLY A 14 -15.50 -8.65 -5.28
N GLY A 15 -14.58 -7.95 -5.94
CA GLY A 15 -13.40 -7.35 -5.33
C GLY A 15 -12.32 -8.38 -5.03
N CYS A 16 -11.33 -8.07 -4.20
CA CYS A 16 -10.25 -8.97 -3.79
C CYS A 16 -10.63 -9.89 -2.62
N PRO A 17 -9.83 -10.94 -2.26
CA PRO A 17 -10.16 -11.91 -1.20
C PRO A 17 -10.52 -11.35 0.17
N LYS A 18 -10.23 -10.07 0.43
CA LYS A 18 -10.61 -9.37 1.66
C LYS A 18 -12.10 -9.02 1.73
N HIS A 19 -12.79 -9.00 0.59
CA HIS A 19 -14.21 -8.67 0.52
C HIS A 19 -15.07 -9.92 0.62
N LYS A 20 -16.17 -9.84 1.37
CA LYS A 20 -17.15 -10.94 1.49
C LYS A 20 -17.79 -11.31 0.15
N THR A 21 -17.83 -10.37 -0.78
CA THR A 21 -18.35 -10.53 -2.15
C THR A 21 -17.34 -11.18 -3.10
N TRP A 22 -16.09 -11.39 -2.68
CA TRP A 22 -15.03 -11.96 -3.51
C TRP A 22 -15.41 -13.25 -4.26
N PRO A 23 -16.17 -14.20 -3.66
CA PRO A 23 -16.59 -15.41 -4.37
C PRO A 23 -17.47 -15.17 -5.59
N ASN A 24 -18.01 -13.96 -5.75
CA ASN A 24 -18.84 -13.58 -6.90
C ASN A 24 -18.01 -13.28 -8.16
N ASN A 25 -16.70 -13.11 -8.06
CA ASN A 25 -15.86 -12.90 -9.24
C ASN A 25 -15.98 -14.07 -10.22
N PRO A 26 -15.73 -13.85 -11.53
CA PRO A 26 -15.73 -14.94 -12.50
C PRO A 26 -14.70 -15.99 -12.12
N GLN A 27 -15.04 -17.26 -12.32
CA GLN A 27 -14.18 -18.38 -11.97
C GLN A 27 -14.03 -19.31 -13.17
N TYR A 28 -12.81 -19.77 -13.40
CA TYR A 28 -12.47 -20.66 -14.50
C TYR A 28 -11.79 -21.91 -13.96
N ALA A 29 -12.36 -23.08 -14.21
CA ALA A 29 -11.74 -24.36 -13.90
C ALA A 29 -10.64 -24.67 -14.92
N LEU A 30 -9.42 -24.86 -14.43
CA LEU A 30 -8.25 -25.31 -15.17
C LEU A 30 -7.93 -26.76 -14.78
N VAL A 31 -7.89 -27.64 -15.76
CA VAL A 31 -7.59 -29.07 -15.58
C VAL A 31 -6.39 -29.44 -16.45
N PRO A 32 -5.17 -29.50 -15.88
CA PRO A 32 -3.99 -29.99 -16.57
C PRO A 32 -4.09 -31.48 -16.86
N GLU A 33 -3.77 -31.89 -18.09
CA GLU A 33 -3.58 -33.30 -18.47
C GLU A 33 -2.15 -33.77 -18.15
N ALA A 34 -1.19 -32.83 -18.21
CA ALA A 34 0.22 -33.05 -17.92
C ALA A 34 0.76 -32.01 -16.92
N GLY A 35 1.86 -32.34 -16.25
CA GLY A 35 2.54 -31.38 -15.38
C GLY A 35 3.36 -30.38 -16.20
N GLY A 36 3.34 -29.11 -15.82
CA GLY A 36 4.07 -28.07 -16.55
C GLY A 36 3.94 -26.67 -15.94
N THR A 37 4.66 -25.72 -16.52
CA THR A 37 4.64 -24.32 -16.11
C THR A 37 3.56 -23.57 -16.90
N PHE A 38 2.48 -23.21 -16.22
CA PHE A 38 1.37 -22.47 -16.78
C PHE A 38 1.62 -20.97 -16.67
N SER A 39 1.54 -20.29 -17.81
CA SER A 39 1.51 -18.84 -17.94
C SER A 39 0.05 -18.38 -17.99
N ILE A 40 -0.39 -17.64 -16.96
CA ILE A 40 -1.74 -17.11 -16.85
C ILE A 40 -1.66 -15.58 -16.95
N GLU A 41 -2.28 -15.03 -17.97
CA GLU A 41 -2.30 -13.59 -18.24
C GLU A 41 -3.74 -13.07 -18.25
N LEU A 42 -3.99 -12.01 -17.47
CA LEU A 42 -5.24 -11.29 -17.40
C LEU A 42 -5.02 -9.90 -17.99
N THR A 43 -5.79 -9.56 -19.00
CA THR A 43 -5.72 -8.25 -19.66
C THR A 43 -7.05 -7.54 -19.60
N GLN A 44 -7.02 -6.21 -19.53
CA GLN A 44 -8.19 -5.33 -19.63
C GLN A 44 -7.88 -4.22 -20.63
N GLN A 45 -8.91 -3.62 -21.21
CA GLN A 45 -8.75 -2.46 -22.07
C GLN A 45 -8.95 -1.17 -21.28
N ALA A 46 -8.20 -0.12 -21.63
CA ALA A 46 -8.50 1.22 -21.16
C ALA A 46 -9.83 1.66 -21.78
N ALA A 47 -10.76 2.19 -20.98
CA ALA A 47 -12.01 2.69 -21.51
C ALA A 47 -11.74 3.87 -22.46
N ALA A 48 -12.44 3.92 -23.59
CA ALA A 48 -12.32 5.01 -24.56
C ALA A 48 -12.64 6.40 -23.97
N SER A 49 -13.36 6.45 -22.85
CA SER A 49 -13.74 7.65 -22.10
C SER A 49 -12.64 8.22 -21.20
N GLY A 50 -11.43 7.64 -21.18
CA GLY A 50 -10.36 8.08 -20.28
C GLY A 50 -10.53 7.64 -18.82
N SER A 51 -11.41 6.67 -18.56
CA SER A 51 -11.55 6.09 -17.22
C SER A 51 -10.27 5.32 -16.82
N PRO A 52 -9.82 5.45 -15.56
CA PRO A 52 -8.60 4.79 -15.11
C PRO A 52 -8.73 3.26 -15.19
N LEU A 53 -7.61 2.59 -15.46
CA LEU A 53 -7.55 1.12 -15.45
C LEU A 53 -7.92 0.59 -14.07
N LEU A 54 -8.76 -0.45 -14.04
CA LEU A 54 -9.13 -1.10 -12.81
C LEU A 54 -7.90 -1.76 -12.19
N PRO A 55 -7.73 -1.75 -10.87
CA PRO A 55 -6.69 -2.57 -10.26
C PRO A 55 -7.10 -4.04 -10.36
N ILE A 56 -6.43 -4.82 -11.23
CA ILE A 56 -6.81 -6.20 -11.54
C ILE A 56 -5.82 -7.20 -10.95
N GLY A 57 -6.30 -8.39 -10.60
CA GLY A 57 -5.49 -9.45 -10.02
C GLY A 57 -5.95 -10.86 -10.42
N ILE A 58 -5.02 -11.81 -10.31
CA ILE A 58 -5.23 -13.23 -10.61
C ILE A 58 -5.02 -14.00 -9.31
N LEU A 59 -5.98 -14.86 -8.94
CA LEU A 59 -5.80 -15.88 -7.92
C LEU A 59 -5.94 -17.26 -8.54
N VAL A 60 -5.09 -18.20 -8.11
CA VAL A 60 -5.18 -19.62 -8.49
C VAL A 60 -5.34 -20.44 -7.22
N LEU A 61 -6.44 -21.20 -7.16
CA LEU A 61 -6.75 -22.13 -6.08
C LEU A 61 -6.61 -23.59 -6.54
N HIS A 62 -6.44 -24.52 -5.60
CA HIS A 62 -6.49 -25.96 -5.84
C HIS A 62 -7.49 -26.64 -4.89
N GLY A 63 -8.29 -27.56 -5.42
CA GLY A 63 -9.26 -28.33 -4.63
C GLY A 63 -10.19 -29.16 -5.50
N LYS A 64 -11.28 -29.67 -4.91
CA LYS A 64 -12.26 -30.51 -5.62
C LYS A 64 -13.28 -29.67 -6.37
N VAL A 65 -13.64 -30.10 -7.58
CA VAL A 65 -14.58 -29.40 -8.49
C VAL A 65 -15.90 -29.04 -7.78
N GLY A 66 -16.44 -29.94 -6.95
CA GLY A 66 -17.69 -29.71 -6.21
C GLY A 66 -17.57 -28.82 -4.96
N GLU A 67 -16.39 -28.75 -4.35
CA GLU A 67 -16.13 -27.89 -3.17
C GLU A 67 -15.90 -26.44 -3.60
N LEU A 68 -15.17 -26.23 -4.69
CA LEU A 68 -14.83 -24.91 -5.20
C LEU A 68 -15.97 -24.26 -6.01
N ALA A 69 -16.78 -25.04 -6.72
CA ALA A 69 -17.94 -24.51 -7.46
C ALA A 69 -19.08 -23.99 -6.55
N GLY A 70 -19.08 -24.34 -5.25
CA GLY A 70 -20.15 -23.99 -4.31
C GLY A 70 -19.70 -23.29 -3.00
N SER A 71 -18.43 -23.35 -2.63
CA SER A 71 -17.94 -22.74 -1.38
C SER A 71 -17.62 -21.26 -1.55
N ARG A 72 -18.42 -20.41 -0.89
CA ARG A 72 -18.21 -18.95 -0.82
C ARG A 72 -17.45 -18.53 0.46
N ASP A 73 -16.70 -19.44 1.06
CA ASP A 73 -15.97 -19.17 2.31
C ASP A 73 -14.55 -18.65 2.04
N ALA A 74 -14.31 -17.38 2.37
CA ALA A 74 -13.02 -16.71 2.20
C ALA A 74 -11.89 -17.30 3.08
N ALA A 75 -12.24 -17.95 4.19
CA ALA A 75 -11.26 -18.59 5.07
C ALA A 75 -10.70 -19.88 4.43
N ILE A 76 -11.57 -20.66 3.77
CA ILE A 76 -11.22 -21.88 3.05
C ILE A 76 -10.34 -21.55 1.83
N ALA A 77 -10.66 -20.47 1.11
CA ALA A 77 -9.91 -20.04 -0.07
C ALA A 77 -8.43 -19.73 0.22
N THR A 78 -8.08 -19.24 1.42
CA THR A 78 -6.69 -18.87 1.75
C THR A 78 -5.77 -20.10 1.92
N ALA A 79 -6.29 -21.19 2.47
CA ALA A 79 -5.54 -22.44 2.64
C ALA A 79 -5.29 -23.18 1.32
N MET A 80 -6.03 -22.82 0.27
CA MET A 80 -6.01 -23.48 -1.04
C MET A 80 -5.24 -22.68 -2.11
N ILE A 81 -4.62 -21.54 -1.75
CA ILE A 81 -3.92 -20.67 -2.70
C ILE A 81 -2.66 -21.36 -3.21
N VAL A 82 -2.59 -21.54 -4.53
CA VAL A 82 -1.41 -22.03 -5.24
C VAL A 82 -0.55 -20.88 -5.73
N SER A 83 -1.17 -19.84 -6.28
CA SER A 83 -0.46 -18.66 -6.77
C SER A 83 -1.39 -17.45 -6.80
N LYS A 84 -0.80 -16.25 -6.74
CA LYS A 84 -1.53 -14.99 -6.83
C LYS A 84 -0.68 -13.87 -7.42
N SER A 85 -1.31 -12.97 -8.17
CA SER A 85 -0.69 -11.70 -8.54
C SER A 85 -0.91 -10.65 -7.44
N LYS A 86 -0.21 -9.52 -7.55
CA LYS A 86 -0.65 -8.29 -6.88
C LYS A 86 -1.74 -7.64 -7.72
N TYR A 87 -2.64 -6.91 -7.08
CA TYR A 87 -3.55 -6.03 -7.79
C TYR A 87 -2.80 -4.82 -8.30
N LYS A 88 -2.98 -4.48 -9.58
CA LYS A 88 -2.37 -3.30 -10.20
C LYS A 88 -3.30 -2.75 -11.29
N SER A 89 -3.37 -1.44 -11.38
CA SER A 89 -3.98 -0.75 -12.51
C SER A 89 -3.05 -0.84 -13.72
N SER A 90 -3.19 -1.91 -14.48
CA SER A 90 -2.41 -2.16 -15.70
C SER A 90 -3.25 -2.85 -16.76
N THR A 91 -2.86 -2.69 -18.02
CA THR A 91 -3.54 -3.34 -19.15
C THR A 91 -3.31 -4.85 -19.18
N SER A 92 -2.25 -5.34 -18.53
CA SER A 92 -1.92 -6.76 -18.39
C SER A 92 -1.35 -7.08 -17.00
N GLN A 93 -1.75 -8.22 -16.44
CA GLN A 93 -1.17 -8.90 -15.29
C GLN A 93 -0.84 -10.33 -15.69
N LYS A 94 0.34 -10.82 -15.36
CA LYS A 94 0.78 -12.18 -15.72
C LYS A 94 1.43 -12.87 -14.54
N ILE A 95 1.08 -14.13 -14.32
CA ILE A 95 1.72 -15.03 -13.36
C ILE A 95 2.19 -16.30 -14.08
N SER A 96 3.26 -16.90 -13.56
CA SER A 96 3.71 -18.24 -13.94
C SER A 96 3.57 -19.16 -12.74
N VAL A 97 3.01 -20.35 -12.94
CA VAL A 97 2.78 -21.33 -11.87
C VAL A 97 3.01 -22.75 -12.38
N ASP A 98 3.75 -23.55 -11.62
CA ASP A 98 3.96 -24.96 -11.93
C ASP A 98 2.78 -25.78 -11.41
N LEU A 99 2.04 -26.42 -12.31
CA LEU A 99 0.88 -27.25 -11.98
C LEU A 99 1.15 -28.71 -12.32
N ARG A 100 0.49 -29.60 -11.59
CA ARG A 100 0.54 -31.04 -11.82
C ARG A 100 -0.76 -31.51 -12.49
N PRO A 101 -0.78 -32.70 -13.13
CA PRO A 101 -2.03 -33.28 -13.60
C PRO A 101 -3.03 -33.37 -12.46
N ALA A 102 -4.28 -32.97 -12.73
CA ALA A 102 -5.31 -33.07 -11.71
C ALA A 102 -5.69 -34.55 -11.49
N ALA A 103 -5.75 -34.99 -10.23
CA ALA A 103 -6.31 -36.29 -9.90
C ALA A 103 -7.82 -36.30 -10.20
N ALA A 104 -8.43 -37.49 -10.35
CA ALA A 104 -9.85 -37.60 -10.68
C ALA A 104 -10.74 -36.85 -9.66
N GLY A 105 -11.36 -35.76 -10.10
CA GLY A 105 -12.25 -34.91 -9.28
C GLY A 105 -11.59 -33.64 -8.70
N ASP A 106 -10.28 -33.46 -8.85
CA ASP A 106 -9.57 -32.23 -8.50
C ASP A 106 -9.50 -31.27 -9.69
N CYS A 107 -9.40 -29.97 -9.40
CA CYS A 107 -9.11 -28.95 -10.40
C CYS A 107 -8.35 -27.77 -9.79
N TYR A 108 -7.78 -26.94 -10.66
CA TYR A 108 -7.36 -25.60 -10.29
C TYR A 108 -8.45 -24.60 -10.67
N VAL A 109 -8.62 -23.54 -9.89
CA VAL A 109 -9.58 -22.48 -10.21
C VAL A 109 -8.86 -21.16 -10.32
N ILE A 110 -9.00 -20.52 -11.48
CA ILE A 110 -8.49 -19.19 -11.76
C ILE A 110 -9.61 -18.18 -11.51
N ILE A 111 -9.33 -17.18 -10.68
CA ILE A 111 -10.28 -16.13 -10.31
C ILE A 111 -9.68 -14.78 -10.73
N PRO A 112 -10.00 -14.28 -11.92
CA PRO A 112 -9.73 -12.90 -12.28
C PRO A 112 -10.65 -11.97 -11.49
N SER A 113 -10.06 -10.98 -10.82
CA SER A 113 -10.82 -10.08 -9.95
C SER A 113 -10.29 -8.65 -10.04
N THR A 114 -11.18 -7.70 -9.77
CA THR A 114 -10.81 -6.33 -9.43
C THR A 114 -10.42 -6.23 -7.97
N PHE A 115 -9.77 -5.13 -7.57
CA PHE A 115 -9.38 -4.94 -6.18
C PHE A 115 -10.59 -4.66 -5.29
N ASP A 116 -11.46 -3.74 -5.73
CA ASP A 116 -12.70 -3.40 -5.02
C ASP A 116 -13.91 -4.07 -5.69
N PRO A 117 -14.97 -4.38 -4.92
CA PRO A 117 -16.24 -4.83 -5.48
C PRO A 117 -16.90 -3.76 -6.36
N GLU A 118 -17.83 -4.18 -7.21
CA GLU A 118 -18.63 -3.29 -8.09
C GLU A 118 -17.79 -2.44 -9.08
N GLN A 119 -16.52 -2.80 -9.28
CA GLN A 119 -15.69 -2.29 -10.36
C GLN A 119 -16.00 -3.08 -11.63
N HIS A 120 -16.53 -2.40 -12.64
CA HIS A 120 -17.00 -3.04 -13.86
C HIS A 120 -16.07 -2.82 -15.05
N GLY A 121 -15.85 -3.87 -15.84
CA GLY A 121 -15.05 -3.81 -17.04
C GLY A 121 -14.85 -5.16 -17.71
N ASP A 122 -14.49 -5.13 -18.99
CA ASP A 122 -14.18 -6.33 -19.75
C ASP A 122 -12.74 -6.77 -19.54
N PHE A 123 -12.53 -8.09 -19.57
CA PHE A 123 -11.21 -8.68 -19.52
C PHE A 123 -11.03 -9.85 -20.48
N VAL A 124 -9.78 -10.17 -20.74
CA VAL A 124 -9.36 -11.37 -21.47
C VAL A 124 -8.39 -12.15 -20.61
N LEU A 125 -8.74 -13.41 -20.33
CA LEU A 125 -7.90 -14.38 -19.63
C LEU A 125 -7.24 -15.30 -20.65
N LYS A 126 -5.91 -15.36 -20.65
CA LYS A 126 -5.10 -16.23 -21.49
C LYS A 126 -4.33 -17.20 -20.62
N VAL A 127 -4.41 -18.49 -20.97
CA VAL A 127 -3.66 -19.55 -20.31
C VAL A 127 -2.84 -20.31 -21.34
N GLU A 128 -1.58 -20.56 -21.02
CA GLU A 128 -0.65 -21.27 -21.89
C GLU A 128 0.26 -22.18 -21.07
N CYS A 129 0.44 -23.41 -21.52
CA CYS A 129 1.45 -24.35 -21.03
C CYS A 129 2.01 -25.09 -22.25
N PRO A 130 3.25 -24.82 -22.69
CA PRO A 130 3.85 -25.54 -23.81
C PRO A 130 4.00 -27.04 -23.57
N GLN A 131 4.15 -27.45 -22.30
CA GLN A 131 4.29 -28.85 -21.88
C GLN A 131 2.96 -29.60 -21.79
N ASP A 132 1.84 -28.87 -21.78
CA ASP A 132 0.50 -29.43 -21.75
C ASP A 132 -0.37 -28.68 -22.75
N PRO A 133 -0.36 -29.03 -24.05
CA PRO A 133 -1.24 -28.39 -25.01
C PRO A 133 -2.71 -28.82 -24.88
N GLY A 134 -2.99 -29.88 -24.10
CA GLY A 134 -4.30 -30.54 -23.97
C GLY A 134 -5.13 -30.09 -22.77
N PHE A 135 -4.61 -29.25 -21.87
CA PHE A 135 -5.36 -28.80 -20.69
C PHE A 135 -6.75 -28.24 -21.04
N ALA A 136 -7.72 -28.48 -20.17
CA ALA A 136 -9.05 -27.88 -20.27
C ALA A 136 -9.14 -26.57 -19.45
N LEU A 137 -9.85 -25.58 -20.00
CA LEU A 137 -10.17 -24.33 -19.30
C LEU A 137 -11.63 -23.96 -19.56
N ASP A 138 -12.46 -24.06 -18.52
CA ASP A 138 -13.91 -23.87 -18.62
C ASP A 138 -14.42 -22.86 -17.61
N ALA A 139 -15.38 -22.03 -18.03
CA ALA A 139 -16.02 -21.08 -17.13
C ALA A 139 -16.98 -21.82 -16.19
N LEU A 140 -16.92 -21.51 -14.90
CA LEU A 140 -17.86 -22.04 -13.90
C LEU A 140 -19.07 -21.09 -13.84
N ASN A 141 -20.15 -21.43 -14.57
CA ASN A 141 -21.32 -20.58 -14.70
C ASN A 141 -22.01 -20.29 -13.35
N SER A 142 -22.12 -19.01 -12.99
CA SER A 142 -23.15 -18.51 -12.06
C SER A 142 -24.49 -18.48 -12.80
N THR A 143 -25.36 -19.46 -12.54
CA THR A 143 -26.71 -19.48 -13.15
C THR A 143 -27.69 -18.61 -12.34
N SER A 144 -28.00 -17.43 -12.88
CA SER A 144 -29.36 -16.84 -13.08
C SER A 144 -29.19 -15.34 -13.40
N GLY A 145 -29.60 -14.76 -14.53
CA GLY A 145 -30.24 -15.21 -15.76
C GLY A 145 -30.42 -13.98 -16.70
N VAL A 146 -30.65 -14.28 -17.98
CA VAL A 146 -30.96 -13.38 -19.12
C VAL A 146 -29.77 -12.74 -19.84
N ALA A 147 -29.35 -13.42 -20.90
CA ALA A 147 -28.61 -12.85 -22.01
C ALA A 147 -29.53 -11.98 -22.90
N SER A 148 -28.96 -10.93 -23.47
CA SER A 148 -29.33 -10.52 -24.83
C SER A 148 -28.17 -9.78 -25.49
N ASP A 149 -27.79 -10.28 -26.66
CA ASP A 149 -26.83 -9.74 -27.61
C ASP A 149 -27.06 -8.25 -27.92
N ALA A 150 -25.97 -7.49 -28.06
CA ALA A 150 -25.99 -6.25 -28.84
C ALA A 150 -24.65 -6.05 -29.55
N HIS A 151 -24.73 -6.16 -30.87
CA HIS A 151 -23.73 -5.88 -31.89
C HIS A 151 -22.87 -4.62 -31.63
N ILE A 152 -21.55 -4.77 -31.73
CA ILE A 152 -20.64 -3.65 -32.02
C ILE A 152 -20.51 -3.55 -33.54
N ALA A 153 -21.12 -2.49 -34.09
CA ALA A 153 -20.90 -2.05 -35.45
C ALA A 153 -19.58 -1.27 -35.55
N SER A 154 -18.84 -1.60 -36.62
CA SER A 154 -17.65 -0.92 -37.13
C SER A 154 -17.87 0.58 -37.37
N ALA A 155 -16.88 1.41 -37.04
CA ALA A 155 -16.64 2.67 -37.73
C ALA A 155 -15.13 2.98 -37.77
N SER A 156 -14.64 3.08 -39.00
CA SER A 156 -13.26 3.27 -39.42
C SER A 156 -12.76 4.72 -39.29
N ALA A 157 -11.44 4.83 -39.13
CA ALA A 157 -10.50 5.75 -39.79
C ALA A 157 -10.81 7.26 -39.90
N ILE A 158 -9.86 8.07 -39.41
CA ILE A 158 -9.22 9.29 -39.99
C ILE A 158 -8.01 9.53 -39.03
N GLY A 159 -6.78 9.86 -39.39
CA GLY A 159 -6.10 10.28 -40.60
C GLY A 159 -4.79 10.93 -40.14
N VAL A 160 -3.68 10.60 -40.80
CA VAL A 160 -2.28 10.90 -40.43
C VAL A 160 -1.88 12.33 -40.85
N HIS A 161 -1.06 13.02 -40.04
CA HIS A 161 0.07 13.91 -40.38
C HIS A 161 0.73 14.34 -39.06
N GLY A 162 2.04 14.29 -38.76
CA GLY A 162 3.25 14.19 -39.55
C GLY A 162 4.07 15.49 -39.43
N ALA A 163 5.03 15.58 -38.49
CA ALA A 163 6.27 16.37 -38.64
C ALA A 163 7.19 16.27 -37.40
N SER A 164 8.47 16.01 -37.67
CA SER A 164 9.61 15.93 -36.76
C SER A 164 10.36 17.26 -36.73
N THR A 165 10.89 17.68 -35.57
CA THR A 165 12.19 18.39 -35.47
C THR A 165 12.70 18.42 -34.02
N HIS A 166 13.93 17.95 -33.80
CA HIS A 166 14.81 18.31 -32.69
C HIS A 166 15.42 19.71 -32.91
N PRO A 167 15.82 20.43 -31.84
CA PRO A 167 17.26 20.62 -31.62
C PRO A 167 17.71 20.62 -30.14
N GLN A 168 19.03 20.60 -29.98
CA GLN A 168 19.86 20.40 -28.77
C GLN A 168 20.27 21.76 -28.09
N PRO A 169 21.18 21.83 -27.08
CA PRO A 169 20.96 22.52 -25.80
C PRO A 169 21.67 23.89 -25.64
N ALA A 170 21.26 24.69 -24.65
CA ALA A 170 21.98 25.90 -24.23
C ALA A 170 22.25 25.92 -22.71
N ARG A 171 23.46 26.35 -22.36
CA ARG A 171 24.01 26.52 -21.00
C ARG A 171 23.62 27.87 -20.37
N GLY A 172 23.37 27.86 -19.05
CA GLY A 172 23.90 28.84 -18.08
C GLY A 172 23.05 30.07 -17.73
N GLU A 173 22.44 30.06 -16.53
CA GLU A 173 22.62 30.99 -15.38
C GLU A 173 21.38 31.07 -14.45
N PRO A 174 21.54 31.44 -13.17
CA PRO A 174 20.74 30.89 -12.06
C PRO A 174 19.40 31.59 -11.90
N ALA A 175 18.31 30.81 -11.92
CA ALA A 175 16.98 31.33 -11.67
C ALA A 175 16.76 31.55 -10.15
N ALA A 176 16.41 32.79 -9.83
CA ALA A 176 16.01 33.29 -8.53
C ALA A 176 14.91 32.44 -7.87
N ALA A 177 14.86 32.54 -6.54
CA ALA A 177 13.85 31.93 -5.67
C ALA A 177 12.42 32.13 -6.21
N SER A 178 11.89 31.09 -6.85
CA SER A 178 10.50 31.03 -7.31
C SER A 178 9.64 30.55 -6.16
N SER A 179 8.75 31.41 -5.69
CA SER A 179 7.66 31.09 -4.76
C SER A 179 6.89 29.85 -5.25
N LEU A 180 6.85 28.80 -4.43
CA LEU A 180 6.10 27.57 -4.70
C LEU A 180 4.59 27.87 -4.78
N PRO A 181 3.84 27.21 -5.68
CA PRO A 181 2.40 27.44 -5.85
C PRO A 181 1.60 26.88 -4.67
N ALA A 182 0.39 27.41 -4.49
CA ALA A 182 -0.59 27.00 -3.47
C ALA A 182 -0.80 25.48 -3.40
N SER A 183 -1.03 24.98 -2.17
CA SER A 183 -1.24 23.57 -1.78
C SER A 183 -1.76 22.67 -2.92
N LYS A 184 -0.88 21.85 -3.50
CA LYS A 184 -1.21 20.81 -4.50
C LYS A 184 -2.01 19.63 -3.93
N PHE A 185 -2.34 19.65 -2.64
CA PHE A 185 -3.06 18.56 -2.01
C PHE A 185 -4.57 18.70 -2.19
N PRO A 186 -5.29 17.59 -2.47
CA PRO A 186 -6.74 17.64 -2.53
C PRO A 186 -7.31 18.17 -1.21
N PRO A 187 -8.30 19.06 -1.24
CA PRO A 187 -8.93 19.61 -0.05
C PRO A 187 -9.47 18.47 0.83
N ARG A 188 -9.69 18.77 2.12
CA ARG A 188 -10.40 17.83 3.00
C ARG A 188 -11.82 17.69 2.44
N GLY A 189 -12.17 16.50 1.95
CA GLY A 189 -13.52 16.22 1.49
C GLY A 189 -14.53 16.37 2.64
N GLY A 190 -15.81 16.59 2.34
CA GLY A 190 -16.85 16.85 3.36
C GLY A 190 -16.93 15.80 4.47
N GLN A 191 -16.64 14.53 4.16
CA GLN A 191 -16.59 13.46 5.15
C GLN A 191 -15.46 13.63 6.18
N GLY A 192 -14.31 14.18 5.80
CA GLY A 192 -13.16 14.34 6.70
C GLY A 192 -13.41 15.37 7.80
N ASN A 193 -14.10 16.47 7.48
CA ASN A 193 -14.48 17.46 8.49
C ASN A 193 -15.56 16.90 9.43
N ALA A 194 -16.52 16.13 8.90
CA ALA A 194 -17.59 15.53 9.70
C ALA A 194 -17.07 14.60 10.81
N VAL A 195 -16.01 13.83 10.57
CA VAL A 195 -15.41 12.93 11.59
C VAL A 195 -14.77 13.74 12.74
N ILE A 196 -14.09 14.85 12.42
CA ILE A 196 -13.51 15.74 13.44
C ILE A 196 -14.62 16.42 14.23
N ASP A 197 -15.64 16.94 13.55
CA ASP A 197 -16.78 17.61 14.18
C ASP A 197 -17.54 16.68 15.13
N ALA A 198 -17.75 15.42 14.73
CA ALA A 198 -18.37 14.40 15.58
C ALA A 198 -17.55 14.12 16.85
N ALA A 199 -16.22 14.03 16.71
CA ALA A 199 -15.34 13.82 17.85
C ALA A 199 -15.28 15.03 18.80
N LEU A 200 -15.31 16.26 18.24
CA LEU A 200 -15.42 17.49 19.02
C LEU A 200 -16.77 17.61 19.73
N LEU A 201 -17.87 17.19 19.09
CA LEU A 201 -19.19 17.16 19.72
C LEU A 201 -19.22 16.18 20.90
N LYS A 202 -18.64 14.99 20.73
CA LYS A 202 -18.47 14.02 21.81
C LYS A 202 -17.67 14.62 22.98
N LEU A 203 -16.54 15.28 22.70
CA LEU A 203 -15.75 15.94 23.73
C LEU A 203 -16.54 17.03 24.46
N LYS A 204 -17.30 17.85 23.72
CA LYS A 204 -18.17 18.87 24.32
C LYS A 204 -19.19 18.23 25.27
N GLN A 205 -19.80 17.11 24.89
CA GLN A 205 -20.71 16.37 25.76
C GLN A 205 -20.01 15.87 27.03
N GLN A 206 -18.84 15.23 26.90
CA GLN A 206 -18.04 14.79 28.06
C GLN A 206 -17.70 15.97 29.00
N ARG A 207 -17.46 17.15 28.44
CA ARG A 207 -17.17 18.37 29.20
C ARG A 207 -18.37 18.97 29.93
N THR A 208 -19.60 18.62 29.55
CA THR A 208 -20.79 19.01 30.33
C THR A 208 -20.88 18.27 31.65
N GLU A 209 -20.36 17.04 31.72
CA GLU A 209 -20.34 16.21 32.92
C GLU A 209 -19.07 16.44 33.75
N ASN A 210 -17.93 16.64 33.08
CA ASN A 210 -16.64 16.94 33.70
C ASN A 210 -15.89 18.00 32.88
N SER A 211 -15.81 19.24 33.38
CA SER A 211 -15.18 20.36 32.66
C SER A 211 -13.71 20.13 32.29
N GLU A 212 -13.00 19.26 33.01
CA GLU A 212 -11.60 18.89 32.73
C GLU A 212 -11.47 17.68 31.79
N ALA A 213 -12.58 17.15 31.26
CA ALA A 213 -12.58 16.01 30.36
C ALA A 213 -11.73 16.28 29.11
N ARG A 214 -11.00 15.25 28.73
CA ARG A 214 -10.21 15.14 27.51
C ARG A 214 -10.77 14.01 26.67
N PHE A 215 -10.57 14.10 25.37
CA PHE A 215 -11.04 13.09 24.44
C PHE A 215 -10.43 11.73 24.78
N GLU A 216 -11.28 10.72 24.78
CA GLU A 216 -10.92 9.31 24.84
C GLU A 216 -11.53 8.62 23.62
N ASP A 217 -10.71 7.81 22.95
CA ASP A 217 -11.08 7.07 21.76
C ASP A 217 -11.75 5.74 22.14
N ASP A 218 -13.03 5.57 21.80
CA ASP A 218 -13.78 4.35 22.12
C ASP A 218 -13.45 3.18 21.18
N GLU A 219 -12.90 3.48 20.00
CA GLU A 219 -12.55 2.47 18.99
C GLU A 219 -11.12 1.95 19.20
N PHE A 220 -10.26 2.76 19.80
CA PHE A 220 -8.85 2.44 20.07
C PHE A 220 -8.49 2.68 21.54
N VAL A 221 -9.16 1.94 22.44
CA VAL A 221 -9.13 2.17 23.89
C VAL A 221 -7.75 1.88 24.51
N CYS A 222 -7.04 2.94 24.90
CA CYS A 222 -5.70 2.92 25.49
C CYS A 222 -5.71 2.65 27.01
N LYS A 223 -5.96 1.39 27.42
CA LYS A 223 -5.99 0.98 28.84
C LYS A 223 -5.22 -0.32 29.06
N ALA A 224 -4.67 -0.52 30.26
CA ALA A 224 -3.89 -1.72 30.60
C ALA A 224 -4.71 -3.02 30.45
N SER A 225 -6.03 -2.95 30.65
CA SER A 225 -6.97 -4.06 30.45
C SER A 225 -7.23 -4.39 28.97
N ASN A 226 -6.76 -3.57 28.02
CA ASN A 226 -6.96 -3.77 26.59
C ASN A 226 -5.62 -3.95 25.86
N PRO A 227 -5.00 -5.14 25.92
CA PRO A 227 -3.74 -5.41 25.21
C PRO A 227 -3.88 -5.45 23.69
N ARG A 228 -5.11 -5.47 23.14
CA ARG A 228 -5.34 -5.58 21.68
C ARG A 228 -4.92 -4.36 20.89
N VAL A 229 -4.84 -3.17 21.50
CA VAL A 229 -4.30 -1.98 20.84
C VAL A 229 -2.79 -2.11 20.62
N LEU A 230 -2.11 -2.94 21.40
CA LEU A 230 -0.67 -3.20 21.27
C LEU A 230 -0.41 -4.43 20.41
N TYR A 231 -1.13 -5.52 20.64
CA TYR A 231 -0.80 -6.84 20.10
C TYR A 231 -1.99 -7.48 19.37
N PHE A 232 -1.76 -8.03 18.17
CA PHE A 232 -2.85 -8.64 17.38
C PHE A 232 -3.43 -9.89 18.06
N SER A 233 -2.60 -10.63 18.80
CA SER A 233 -3.00 -11.81 19.58
C SER A 233 -3.74 -11.44 20.87
N GLY A 234 -3.73 -10.15 21.25
CA GLY A 234 -4.19 -9.68 22.55
C GLY A 234 -3.28 -10.08 23.72
N GLN A 235 -2.06 -10.55 23.46
CA GLN A 235 -1.06 -10.84 24.47
C GLN A 235 0.31 -10.33 24.02
N PRO A 236 1.17 -9.87 24.93
CA PRO A 236 2.56 -9.55 24.57
C PRO A 236 3.23 -10.77 23.96
N SER A 237 4.02 -10.55 22.90
CA SER A 237 4.95 -11.59 22.45
C SER A 237 5.85 -12.00 23.61
N ALA A 238 6.10 -13.30 23.77
CA ALA A 238 7.00 -13.83 24.79
C ALA A 238 8.42 -13.22 24.69
N ASN A 239 8.77 -12.67 23.52
CA ASN A 239 10.05 -12.04 23.23
C ASN A 239 9.94 -10.51 23.07
N ALA A 240 8.88 -9.86 23.59
CA ALA A 240 8.75 -8.41 23.51
C ALA A 240 9.92 -7.73 24.24
N SER A 241 10.77 -7.01 23.50
CA SER A 241 11.97 -6.37 24.06
C SER A 241 11.65 -5.23 25.01
N ARG A 242 10.44 -4.66 24.95
CA ARG A 242 10.00 -3.53 25.77
C ARG A 242 8.54 -3.68 26.17
N LYS A 243 8.25 -3.63 27.47
CA LYS A 243 6.91 -3.81 28.04
C LYS A 243 6.19 -2.47 28.18
N VAL A 244 5.00 -2.33 27.60
CA VAL A 244 4.13 -1.19 27.93
C VAL A 244 3.50 -1.41 29.29
N ASP A 245 3.77 -0.55 30.26
CA ASP A 245 3.29 -0.67 31.64
C ASP A 245 2.27 0.40 32.02
N ASN A 246 2.23 1.53 31.31
CA ASN A 246 1.23 2.57 31.51
C ASN A 246 0.94 3.35 30.22
N TRP A 247 -0.09 4.20 30.28
CA TRP A 247 -0.43 5.17 29.24
C TRP A 247 -0.33 6.58 29.83
N THR A 248 0.22 7.52 29.07
CA THR A 248 0.41 8.91 29.54
C THR A 248 0.00 9.89 28.45
N ARG A 249 -0.68 10.97 28.85
CA ARG A 249 -1.09 12.05 27.94
C ARG A 249 0.15 12.75 27.37
N LEU A 250 0.08 13.18 26.12
CA LEU A 250 1.22 13.70 25.35
C LEU A 250 1.98 14.83 26.07
N GLU A 251 1.26 15.79 26.63
CA GLU A 251 1.83 16.93 27.40
C GLU A 251 2.52 16.53 28.71
N GLN A 252 2.25 15.32 29.22
CA GLN A 252 2.77 14.83 30.51
C GLN A 252 4.02 13.97 30.33
N LEU A 253 4.44 13.71 29.09
CA LEU A 253 5.62 12.91 28.78
C LEU A 253 6.90 13.65 29.14
N SER A 254 7.92 12.89 29.51
CA SER A 254 9.27 13.42 29.73
C SER A 254 9.95 13.70 28.39
N GLY A 255 10.48 14.92 28.21
CA GLY A 255 11.18 15.36 27.01
C GLY A 255 12.43 16.19 27.34
N THR A 256 13.12 16.67 26.30
CA THR A 256 14.30 17.54 26.45
C THR A 256 13.95 18.98 26.85
N GLY A 257 12.67 19.36 26.77
CA GLY A 257 12.20 20.74 26.93
C GLY A 257 12.52 21.63 25.75
N THR A 258 12.99 21.07 24.62
CA THR A 258 13.36 21.81 23.41
C THR A 258 12.77 21.13 22.18
N ALA A 259 11.84 21.81 21.50
CA ALA A 259 11.24 21.33 20.26
C ALA A 259 12.32 21.11 19.18
N THR A 260 12.48 19.85 18.75
CA THR A 260 13.39 19.49 17.66
C THR A 260 12.74 18.44 16.75
N SER A 261 13.16 18.41 15.49
CA SER A 261 12.75 17.37 14.55
C SER A 261 13.49 16.03 14.75
N GLN A 262 14.40 15.96 15.73
CA GLN A 262 15.21 14.78 15.98
C GLN A 262 14.34 13.61 16.47
N ILE A 263 14.45 12.48 15.80
CA ILE A 263 13.80 11.22 16.19
C ILE A 263 14.76 10.43 17.09
N VAL A 264 14.28 10.07 18.27
CA VAL A 264 14.95 9.16 19.21
C VAL A 264 14.41 7.76 18.97
N MET A 265 15.29 6.89 18.44
CA MET A 265 14.97 5.49 18.18
C MET A 265 14.88 4.71 19.48
N ARG A 266 13.85 3.90 19.62
CA ARG A 266 13.68 2.95 20.73
C ARG A 266 13.36 1.56 20.18
N ASP A 267 13.74 0.57 20.97
CA ASP A 267 13.34 -0.82 20.86
C ASP A 267 11.84 -1.02 21.18
N GLY A 268 11.29 -2.16 20.79
CA GLY A 268 9.88 -2.53 21.04
C GLY A 268 8.99 -2.53 19.80
N LEU A 269 9.28 -1.70 18.80
CA LEU A 269 8.69 -1.78 17.45
C LEU A 269 9.78 -1.81 16.37
N SER A 270 9.56 -2.62 15.35
CA SER A 270 10.41 -2.76 14.16
C SER A 270 9.93 -1.82 13.03
N ASP A 271 9.64 -0.57 13.35
CA ASP A 271 8.97 0.39 12.48
C ASP A 271 9.93 1.43 11.86
N SER A 272 11.22 1.12 11.76
CA SER A 272 12.24 2.03 11.21
C SER A 272 11.90 2.52 9.79
N TYR A 273 11.18 1.72 9.00
CA TYR A 273 10.69 2.11 7.69
C TYR A 273 9.69 3.29 7.75
N LEU A 274 8.84 3.31 8.78
CA LEU A 274 7.86 4.35 9.02
C LEU A 274 8.54 5.60 9.56
N LEU A 275 9.45 5.44 10.52
CA LEU A 275 10.21 6.55 11.09
C LEU A 275 11.04 7.28 10.03
N ALA A 276 11.62 6.56 9.08
CA ALA A 276 12.29 7.16 7.92
C ALA A 276 11.32 7.98 7.05
N ALA A 277 10.12 7.46 6.79
CA ALA A 277 9.10 8.18 6.01
C ALA A 277 8.61 9.44 6.73
N ILE A 278 8.34 9.35 8.05
CA ILE A 278 7.97 10.51 8.88
C ILE A 278 9.10 11.54 8.87
N GLY A 279 10.36 11.11 9.03
CA GLY A 279 11.52 12.00 8.95
C GLY A 279 11.60 12.77 7.63
N MET A 280 11.30 12.12 6.50
CA MET A 280 11.23 12.81 5.20
C MET A 280 10.07 13.81 5.14
N VAL A 281 8.87 13.43 5.61
CA VAL A 281 7.71 14.33 5.67
C VAL A 281 7.99 15.56 6.53
N MET A 282 8.69 15.39 7.66
CA MET A 282 9.06 16.48 8.56
C MET A 282 10.01 17.51 7.94
N THR A 283 10.71 17.18 6.85
CA THR A 283 11.52 18.17 6.11
C THR A 283 10.68 19.20 5.37
N ARG A 284 9.36 19.00 5.31
CA ARG A 284 8.40 19.83 4.58
C ARG A 284 7.20 20.19 5.46
N PRO A 285 7.20 21.37 6.09
CA PRO A 285 6.13 21.81 6.99
C PRO A 285 4.72 21.74 6.39
N GLU A 286 4.58 21.97 5.08
CA GLU A 286 3.32 21.88 4.36
C GLU A 286 2.77 20.45 4.29
N LEU A 287 3.64 19.45 4.14
CA LEU A 287 3.25 18.04 4.21
C LEU A 287 2.83 17.67 5.61
N LEU A 288 3.58 18.13 6.60
CA LEU A 288 3.26 17.85 7.99
C LEU A 288 1.93 18.48 8.40
N ALA A 289 1.65 19.71 7.98
CA ALA A 289 0.37 20.39 8.23
C ALA A 289 -0.79 19.73 7.47
N HIS A 290 -0.53 19.13 6.31
CA HIS A 290 -1.52 18.34 5.59
C HIS A 290 -1.86 17.04 6.33
N LEU A 291 -0.82 16.37 6.84
CA LEU A 291 -0.88 15.09 7.54
C LEU A 291 -1.50 15.24 8.94
N HIS A 292 -1.08 16.20 9.74
CA HIS A 292 -1.65 16.48 11.07
C HIS A 292 -2.83 17.46 10.93
N ALA A 293 -3.97 16.93 10.51
CA ALA A 293 -5.14 17.71 10.14
C ALA A 293 -5.77 18.51 11.31
N PHE A 294 -5.68 18.00 12.53
CA PHE A 294 -6.20 18.69 13.72
C PHE A 294 -5.41 18.29 14.98
N GLY A 295 -5.19 19.26 15.86
CA GLY A 295 -4.73 19.05 17.23
C GLY A 295 -4.95 20.33 18.01
N GLU A 296 -5.58 20.23 19.18
CA GLU A 296 -5.84 21.39 20.04
C GLU A 296 -5.38 21.08 21.47
N ALA A 297 -4.51 21.96 22.01
CA ALA A 297 -3.96 21.79 23.34
C ALA A 297 -5.07 21.64 24.40
N GLY A 298 -4.86 20.74 25.37
CA GLY A 298 -5.81 20.49 26.45
C GLY A 298 -7.09 19.74 26.04
N THR A 299 -7.33 19.48 24.74
CA THR A 299 -8.45 18.63 24.30
C THR A 299 -8.13 17.15 24.38
N GLY A 300 -6.85 16.79 24.20
CA GLY A 300 -6.41 15.41 24.03
C GLY A 300 -6.87 14.77 22.72
N LEU A 301 -7.38 15.56 21.75
CA LEU A 301 -7.90 15.10 20.47
C LEU A 301 -6.95 15.46 19.35
N HIS A 302 -6.56 14.48 18.56
CA HIS A 302 -5.78 14.66 17.34
C HIS A 302 -6.46 13.99 16.16
N ALA A 303 -6.32 14.58 14.97
CA ALA A 303 -6.75 13.97 13.72
C ALA A 303 -5.60 13.94 12.73
N VAL A 304 -5.31 12.76 12.18
CA VAL A 304 -4.26 12.53 11.19
C VAL A 304 -4.91 12.13 9.88
N ARG A 305 -4.49 12.77 8.79
CA ARG A 305 -4.96 12.51 7.44
C ARG A 305 -4.02 11.53 6.75
N LEU A 306 -4.45 10.28 6.62
CA LEU A 306 -3.67 9.21 6.00
C LEU A 306 -4.28 8.86 4.64
N PHE A 307 -3.45 8.49 3.68
CA PHE A 307 -3.89 7.97 2.40
C PHE A 307 -3.91 6.44 2.47
N LYS A 308 -5.07 5.82 2.26
CA LYS A 308 -5.17 4.36 2.32
C LYS A 308 -6.14 3.84 1.28
N ASP A 309 -5.71 2.80 0.58
CA ASP A 309 -6.49 2.13 -0.46
C ASP A 309 -7.03 3.12 -1.52
N GLY A 310 -6.21 4.10 -1.92
CA GLY A 310 -6.56 5.08 -2.95
C GLY A 310 -7.30 6.31 -2.45
N GLU A 311 -7.63 6.39 -1.15
CA GLU A 311 -8.45 7.47 -0.60
C GLU A 311 -7.83 8.14 0.62
N TRP A 312 -8.12 9.43 0.80
CA TRP A 312 -7.73 10.15 2.02
C TRP A 312 -8.72 9.88 3.15
N ARG A 313 -8.21 9.39 4.27
CA ARG A 313 -8.98 9.07 5.48
C ARG A 313 -8.49 9.94 6.64
N ILE A 314 -9.43 10.49 7.41
CA ILE A 314 -9.12 11.17 8.66
C ILE A 314 -9.25 10.15 9.80
N VAL A 315 -8.15 9.92 10.51
CA VAL A 315 -8.09 9.06 11.68
C VAL A 315 -8.00 9.93 12.91
N VAL A 316 -9.08 9.95 13.71
CA VAL A 316 -9.10 10.63 15.01
C VAL A 316 -8.58 9.68 16.08
N VAL A 317 -7.68 10.18 16.92
CA VAL A 317 -7.08 9.46 18.05
C VAL A 317 -7.03 10.38 19.26
N ASP A 318 -7.08 9.79 20.46
CA ASP A 318 -6.69 10.51 21.67
C ASP A 318 -5.16 10.59 21.83
N ASP A 319 -4.69 11.42 22.76
CA ASP A 319 -3.27 11.66 23.05
C ASP A 319 -2.69 10.76 24.16
N LEU A 320 -3.34 9.65 24.52
CA LEU A 320 -2.76 8.64 25.43
C LEU A 320 -1.69 7.81 24.71
N ILE A 321 -0.43 7.94 25.15
CA ILE A 321 0.73 7.30 24.52
C ILE A 321 1.18 6.10 25.35
N PRO A 322 1.55 4.96 24.71
CA PRO A 322 2.08 3.81 25.43
C PRO A 322 3.45 4.15 26.02
N CYS A 323 3.63 3.86 27.29
CA CYS A 323 4.83 4.19 28.05
C CYS A 323 5.52 2.96 28.63
N HIS A 324 6.82 3.10 28.85
CA HIS A 324 7.63 2.15 29.61
C HIS A 324 8.33 2.91 30.74
N GLY A 325 7.96 2.61 31.99
CA GLY A 325 8.49 3.30 33.16
C GLY A 325 7.93 4.71 33.34
N LYS A 326 8.70 5.61 33.97
CA LYS A 326 8.18 6.92 34.39
C LYS A 326 8.01 7.90 33.22
N LYS A 327 6.80 7.95 32.64
CA LYS A 327 6.36 8.95 31.65
C LYS A 327 7.24 9.02 30.39
N GLN A 328 7.87 7.91 30.01
CA GLN A 328 8.68 7.84 28.79
C GLN A 328 7.93 7.05 27.73
N PRO A 329 7.95 7.49 26.45
CA PRO A 329 7.41 6.70 25.36
C PRO A 329 8.01 5.30 25.32
N ALA A 330 7.16 4.29 25.16
CA ALA A 330 7.61 2.91 24.98
C ALA A 330 8.30 2.73 23.61
N PHE A 331 7.84 3.45 22.60
CA PHE A 331 8.33 3.37 21.22
C PHE A 331 9.11 4.63 20.82
N SER A 332 9.68 4.61 19.62
CA SER A 332 10.41 5.75 19.05
C SER A 332 9.55 7.02 19.05
N SER A 333 10.17 8.17 19.34
CA SER A 333 9.48 9.47 19.44
C SER A 333 10.39 10.58 18.96
N ASN A 334 9.86 11.80 18.83
CA ASN A 334 10.70 13.00 18.82
C ASN A 334 11.45 13.16 20.15
N ALA A 335 12.59 13.85 20.13
CA ALA A 335 13.38 14.14 21.34
C ALA A 335 12.59 14.96 22.36
N GLU A 336 11.75 15.89 21.89
CA GLU A 336 10.65 16.47 22.65
C GLU A 336 9.35 15.79 22.20
N PRO A 337 8.82 14.82 22.96
CA PRO A 337 7.66 14.03 22.52
C PRO A 337 6.39 14.86 22.39
N SER A 338 6.23 15.89 23.23
CA SER A 338 4.98 16.65 23.33
C SER A 338 4.71 17.55 22.12
N ASP A 339 5.78 18.08 21.51
CA ASP A 339 5.72 18.93 20.32
C ASP A 339 5.92 18.15 19.01
N GLY A 340 6.16 16.84 19.11
CA GLY A 340 6.58 16.00 18.01
C GLY A 340 5.44 15.26 17.31
N PRO A 341 5.48 15.09 15.98
CA PRO A 341 4.40 14.43 15.26
C PRO A 341 4.50 12.90 15.28
N VAL A 342 5.65 12.32 15.64
CA VAL A 342 5.91 10.87 15.50
C VAL A 342 4.89 10.05 16.26
N LEU A 343 4.63 10.38 17.53
CA LEU A 343 3.74 9.59 18.39
C LEU A 343 2.30 9.58 17.90
N VAL A 344 1.80 10.75 17.48
CA VAL A 344 0.43 10.92 17.00
C VAL A 344 0.23 10.22 15.65
N ILE A 345 1.18 10.37 14.71
CA ILE A 345 1.14 9.69 13.40
C ILE A 345 1.23 8.18 13.57
N GLN A 346 2.19 7.70 14.37
CA GLN A 346 2.37 6.27 14.64
C GLN A 346 1.10 5.67 15.25
N LYS A 347 0.48 6.37 16.23
CA LYS A 347 -0.78 5.93 16.82
C LYS A 347 -1.94 5.90 15.82
N ALA A 348 -2.08 6.92 14.97
CA ALA A 348 -3.13 6.94 13.95
C ALA A 348 -2.96 5.80 12.94
N LEU A 349 -1.74 5.48 12.52
CA LEU A 349 -1.46 4.31 11.68
C LEU A 349 -1.72 3.00 12.42
N ALA A 350 -1.34 2.89 13.69
CA ALA A 350 -1.65 1.72 14.52
C ALA A 350 -3.17 1.50 14.63
N LYS A 351 -3.96 2.56 14.84
CA LYS A 351 -5.43 2.50 14.82
C LYS A 351 -5.94 2.04 13.47
N LEU A 352 -5.44 2.63 12.38
CA LEU A 352 -5.86 2.27 11.01
C LEU A 352 -5.54 0.80 10.67
N TYR A 353 -4.45 0.25 11.22
CA TYR A 353 -4.03 -1.14 11.03
C TYR A 353 -4.52 -2.09 12.13
N GLY A 354 -5.20 -1.58 13.15
CA GLY A 354 -5.81 -2.34 14.24
C GLY A 354 -4.97 -2.44 15.52
N CYS A 355 -3.64 -2.42 15.45
CA CYS A 355 -2.77 -2.33 16.63
C CYS A 355 -1.35 -1.87 16.31
N TYR A 356 -0.56 -1.52 17.33
CA TYR A 356 0.84 -1.10 17.17
C TYR A 356 1.73 -2.20 16.58
N GLU A 357 1.52 -3.48 16.92
CA GLU A 357 2.32 -4.60 16.42
C GLU A 357 2.24 -4.76 14.89
N HIS A 358 1.16 -4.30 14.24
CA HIS A 358 1.07 -4.28 12.77
C HIS A 358 2.07 -3.30 12.12
N LEU A 359 2.68 -2.39 12.90
CA LEU A 359 3.75 -1.50 12.42
C LEU A 359 5.13 -2.18 12.36
N ASN A 360 5.26 -3.44 12.79
CA ASN A 360 6.54 -4.14 12.76
C ASN A 360 6.99 -4.55 11.35
N VAL A 361 6.12 -4.48 10.35
CA VAL A 361 6.41 -4.93 8.99
C VAL A 361 5.95 -3.89 7.98
N GLY A 362 6.89 -3.38 7.19
CA GLY A 362 6.56 -2.46 6.12
C GLY A 362 7.76 -2.05 5.29
N ARG A 363 7.55 -1.05 4.44
CA ARG A 363 8.57 -0.49 3.54
C ARG A 363 8.43 1.03 3.53
N VAL A 364 9.56 1.73 3.41
CA VAL A 364 9.60 3.20 3.39
C VAL A 364 8.69 3.76 2.30
N GLY A 365 8.72 3.18 1.09
CA GLY A 365 7.87 3.63 -0.01
C GLY A 365 6.36 3.50 0.27
N ALA A 366 5.93 2.39 0.87
CA ALA A 366 4.53 2.19 1.26
C ALA A 366 4.12 3.15 2.39
N ALA A 367 5.01 3.41 3.35
CA ALA A 367 4.75 4.41 4.38
C ALA A 367 4.66 5.83 3.77
N LEU A 368 5.53 6.18 2.82
CA LEU A 368 5.43 7.47 2.12
C LEU A 368 4.12 7.59 1.33
N GLU A 369 3.67 6.52 0.67
CA GLU A 369 2.35 6.46 0.03
C GLU A 369 1.25 6.72 1.07
N ASP A 370 1.28 6.03 2.22
CA ASP A 370 0.28 6.22 3.28
C ASP A 370 0.29 7.64 3.88
N LEU A 371 1.45 8.31 3.95
CA LEU A 371 1.59 9.64 4.53
C LEU A 371 1.35 10.80 3.54
N THR A 372 1.50 10.55 2.23
CA THR A 372 1.50 11.62 1.21
C THR A 372 0.50 11.43 0.08
N GLY A 373 -0.03 10.23 -0.11
CA GLY A 373 -0.82 9.87 -1.29
C GLY A 373 -0.05 9.89 -2.62
N GLY A 374 1.27 10.07 -2.56
CA GLY A 374 2.15 10.02 -3.74
C GLY A 374 2.48 8.59 -4.16
N VAL A 375 3.37 8.47 -5.15
CA VAL A 375 3.93 7.20 -5.61
C VAL A 375 5.39 7.12 -5.20
N SER A 376 5.82 5.96 -4.70
CA SER A 376 7.22 5.72 -4.38
C SER A 376 7.96 5.02 -5.53
N ASP A 377 9.18 5.48 -5.82
CA ASP A 377 10.10 4.82 -6.74
C ASP A 377 11.50 4.69 -6.11
N LYS A 378 12.37 3.89 -6.71
CA LYS A 378 13.72 3.63 -6.21
C LYS A 378 14.75 3.84 -7.30
N ILE A 379 15.80 4.59 -6.96
CA ILE A 379 17.00 4.71 -7.78
C ILE A 379 18.10 3.88 -7.11
N TYR A 380 18.59 2.87 -7.83
CA TYR A 380 19.78 2.12 -7.44
C TYR A 380 21.01 2.90 -7.89
N LEU A 381 21.93 3.16 -6.96
CA LEU A 381 23.18 3.89 -7.22
C LEU A 381 24.30 2.97 -7.77
N ARG A 382 23.91 1.80 -8.28
CA ARG A 382 24.75 0.78 -8.89
C ARG A 382 24.00 0.12 -10.05
N ASP A 383 24.75 -0.36 -11.04
CA ASP A 383 24.19 -0.92 -12.28
C ASP A 383 23.95 -2.43 -12.21
N ASP A 384 24.60 -3.10 -11.27
CA ASP A 384 24.65 -4.56 -11.14
C ASP A 384 23.62 -5.11 -10.15
N ILE A 385 22.63 -4.31 -9.76
CA ILE A 385 21.59 -4.75 -8.84
C ILE A 385 20.57 -5.62 -9.58
N VAL A 386 20.64 -6.92 -9.34
CA VAL A 386 19.70 -7.91 -9.88
C VAL A 386 18.62 -8.31 -8.87
N GLY A 387 17.44 -8.66 -9.38
CA GLY A 387 16.36 -9.30 -8.64
C GLY A 387 16.67 -10.77 -8.36
N ALA A 388 15.83 -11.40 -7.52
CA ALA A 388 15.93 -12.83 -7.24
C ALA A 388 15.76 -13.72 -8.49
N ASN A 389 15.19 -13.17 -9.56
CA ASN A 389 15.06 -13.78 -10.87
C ASN A 389 16.27 -13.54 -11.81
N GLY A 390 17.36 -12.96 -11.29
CA GLY A 390 18.55 -12.62 -12.08
C GLY A 390 18.39 -11.41 -13.01
N VAL A 391 17.22 -10.75 -13.02
CA VAL A 391 16.96 -9.61 -13.90
C VAL A 391 17.43 -8.32 -13.25
N ASN A 392 18.11 -7.46 -14.01
CA ASN A 392 18.52 -6.14 -13.55
C ASN A 392 17.29 -5.34 -13.08
N LYS A 393 17.34 -4.80 -11.86
CA LYS A 393 16.24 -4.00 -11.29
C LYS A 393 16.14 -2.61 -11.90
N GLN A 394 17.19 -2.15 -12.58
CA GLN A 394 17.28 -0.82 -13.17
C GLN A 394 18.00 -0.85 -14.54
N PRO A 395 17.44 -1.55 -15.55
CA PRO A 395 18.13 -1.76 -16.83
C PRO A 395 18.25 -0.49 -17.70
N HIS A 396 17.45 0.55 -17.40
CA HIS A 396 17.38 1.77 -18.21
C HIS A 396 18.22 2.93 -17.68
N LEU A 397 18.94 2.74 -16.57
CA LEU A 397 19.76 3.78 -15.96
C LEU A 397 21.18 3.26 -15.74
N GLN A 398 22.16 3.97 -16.29
CA GLN A 398 23.58 3.75 -16.00
C GLN A 398 24.01 4.65 -14.84
N ALA A 399 23.69 4.22 -13.62
CA ALA A 399 23.95 4.95 -12.39
C ALA A 399 25.42 5.30 -12.20
N ILE A 400 26.36 4.40 -12.52
CA ILE A 400 27.80 4.67 -12.36
C ILE A 400 28.25 5.82 -13.27
N GLU A 401 27.80 5.84 -14.52
CA GLU A 401 28.13 6.91 -15.46
C GLU A 401 27.43 8.23 -15.10
N GLU A 402 26.16 8.18 -14.71
CA GLU A 402 25.46 9.37 -14.23
C GLU A 402 26.11 9.97 -12.98
N ILE A 403 26.63 9.14 -12.06
CA ILE A 403 27.37 9.62 -10.88
C ILE A 403 28.68 10.30 -11.29
N ARG A 404 29.47 9.68 -12.18
CA ARG A 404 30.76 10.25 -12.63
C ARG A 404 30.62 11.56 -13.40
N SER A 405 29.61 11.63 -14.27
CA SER A 405 29.33 12.80 -15.10
C SER A 405 28.63 13.93 -14.32
N GLY A 406 28.13 13.65 -13.11
CA GLY A 406 27.30 14.59 -12.34
C GLY A 406 25.84 14.65 -12.77
N HIS A 407 25.43 13.90 -13.80
CA HIS A 407 24.02 13.80 -14.22
C HIS A 407 23.10 13.25 -13.12
N MET A 408 23.59 12.32 -12.29
CA MET A 408 22.83 11.79 -11.15
C MET A 408 22.53 12.91 -10.15
N TRP A 409 23.50 13.78 -9.88
CA TRP A 409 23.29 14.92 -9.00
C TRP A 409 22.25 15.89 -9.58
N ALA A 410 22.35 16.23 -10.86
CA ALA A 410 21.37 17.07 -11.54
C ALA A 410 19.96 16.45 -11.52
N ARG A 411 19.85 15.13 -11.69
CA ARG A 411 18.59 14.37 -11.56
C ARG A 411 18.00 14.51 -10.15
N LEU A 412 18.80 14.30 -9.10
CA LEU A 412 18.33 14.44 -7.72
C LEU A 412 17.92 15.88 -7.41
N GLN A 413 18.69 16.88 -7.84
CA GLN A 413 18.33 18.29 -7.68
C GLN A 413 17.00 18.63 -8.34
N ARG A 414 16.77 18.10 -9.56
CA ARG A 414 15.49 18.26 -10.27
C ARG A 414 14.34 17.62 -9.49
N LEU A 415 14.51 16.42 -8.96
CA LEU A 415 13.46 15.77 -8.15
C LEU A 415 13.12 16.60 -6.91
N VAL A 416 14.13 17.16 -6.23
CA VAL A 416 13.91 18.07 -5.09
C VAL A 416 13.15 19.33 -5.52
N SER A 417 13.53 19.97 -6.62
CA SER A 417 12.87 21.21 -7.09
C SER A 417 11.44 20.97 -7.57
N GLU A 418 11.14 19.77 -8.10
CA GLU A 418 9.79 19.35 -8.47
C GLU A 418 8.91 19.00 -7.25
N GLY A 419 9.48 18.96 -6.05
CA GLY A 419 8.76 18.67 -4.83
C GLY A 419 8.67 17.18 -4.50
N HIS A 420 9.63 16.35 -4.89
CA HIS A 420 9.72 14.95 -4.45
C HIS A 420 10.39 14.83 -3.08
N LEU A 421 9.96 13.87 -2.25
CA LEU A 421 10.69 13.48 -1.05
C LEU A 421 11.79 12.49 -1.44
N LEU A 422 13.01 12.75 -0.96
CA LEU A 422 14.15 11.87 -1.19
C LEU A 422 14.64 11.27 0.12
N GLY A 423 14.88 9.98 0.10
CA GLY A 423 15.50 9.23 1.19
C GLY A 423 16.58 8.31 0.63
N ALA A 424 17.58 8.02 1.46
CA ALA A 424 18.65 7.09 1.11
C ALA A 424 18.69 5.96 2.13
N THR A 425 18.96 4.76 1.65
CA THR A 425 19.15 3.58 2.48
C THR A 425 20.41 2.85 2.04
N TYR A 426 21.16 2.32 3.00
CA TYR A 426 22.32 1.49 2.73
C TYR A 426 21.94 0.01 2.90
N THR A 427 22.37 -0.84 1.97
CA THR A 427 22.22 -2.30 2.08
C THR A 427 23.61 -2.93 2.02
N PRO A 428 24.10 -3.57 3.10
CA PRO A 428 25.45 -4.12 3.15
C PRO A 428 25.76 -5.14 2.03
N GLN A 429 24.78 -5.93 1.61
CA GLN A 429 24.91 -6.90 0.52
C GLN A 429 25.23 -6.27 -0.84
N HIS A 430 25.00 -4.96 -0.99
CA HIS A 430 25.25 -4.20 -2.20
C HIS A 430 26.43 -3.24 -2.03
N SER A 431 27.19 -3.35 -0.94
CA SER A 431 28.39 -2.57 -0.71
C SER A 431 29.63 -3.29 -1.25
N ARG A 432 30.69 -2.52 -1.48
CA ARG A 432 32.02 -3.07 -1.82
C ARG A 432 32.57 -3.98 -0.71
N GLU A 433 32.16 -3.76 0.54
CA GLU A 433 32.57 -4.58 1.68
C GLU A 433 31.85 -5.94 1.70
N GLY A 434 30.58 -5.98 1.26
CA GLY A 434 29.83 -7.22 1.10
C GLY A 434 30.40 -8.14 0.01
N GLU A 435 30.93 -7.56 -1.07
CA GLU A 435 31.65 -8.30 -2.12
C GLU A 435 32.96 -8.92 -1.65
N ALA A 436 33.73 -8.20 -0.83
CA ALA A 436 34.97 -8.70 -0.25
C ALA A 436 34.73 -9.86 0.72
N ALA A 437 33.65 -9.81 1.50
CA ALA A 437 33.25 -10.91 2.40
C ALA A 437 32.73 -12.14 1.64
N ALA A 438 32.01 -11.95 0.52
CA ALA A 438 31.54 -13.03 -0.34
C ALA A 438 32.66 -13.71 -1.16
N MET A 439 33.80 -13.04 -1.36
CA MET A 439 35.00 -13.63 -1.98
C MET A 439 35.89 -14.39 -0.99
N GLN A 440 35.65 -14.27 0.33
CA GLN A 440 36.44 -14.92 1.39
C GLN A 440 35.75 -16.12 2.05
N ALA A 441 34.49 -16.40 1.68
CA ALA A 441 33.70 -17.55 2.12
C ALA A 441 33.49 -18.52 0.96
#